data_AF-A0AAE6UN63-F1
#
_entry.id   AF-A0AAE6UN63-F1
#
_cell.length_a   1.000
_cell.length_b   1.000
_cell.length_c   1.000
_cell.angle_alpha   90.00
_cell.angle_beta   90.00
_cell.angle_gamma   90.00
#
_symmetry.space_group_name_H-M   'P 1'
#
loop_
_entity.id
_entity.type
_entity.pdbx_description
1 polymer ?
#
loop_
_entity_poly.entity_id
_entity_poly.type
_entity_poly.pdbx_seq_one_letter_code
_entity_poly.pdbx_strand_id
1 'polypeptide(L)'
;MNRLCCLLLAILPVTAYAYPIDVEKQYQGVRVDYVTHDVYHDTGSITVTNYGDVDAKCSVMFTNGPEAPRTRHVQIGAGKSVDVSSRFNRSIIKLRIRLACQPARE
;
A
#
# COMPACT_ATOMS: atom_id res chain seq x y z
N MET A 1 -44.33 14.91 -5.87
CA MET A 1 -43.69 14.18 -4.74
C MET A 1 -42.43 13.50 -5.26
N ASN A 2 -41.32 14.24 -5.40
CA ASN A 2 -40.03 13.67 -5.86
C ASN A 2 -38.79 14.48 -5.42
N ARG A 3 -38.95 15.66 -4.81
CA ARG A 3 -37.85 16.54 -4.39
C ARG A 3 -37.38 16.30 -2.94
N LEU A 4 -38.22 15.67 -2.11
CA LEU A 4 -37.92 15.38 -0.70
C LEU A 4 -36.95 14.19 -0.54
N CYS A 5 -36.92 13.28 -1.52
CA CYS A 5 -36.07 12.10 -1.48
C CYS A 5 -34.57 12.46 -1.59
N CYS A 6 -34.22 13.49 -2.37
CA CYS A 6 -32.83 13.93 -2.53
C CYS A 6 -32.26 14.60 -1.26
N LEU A 7 -33.10 15.24 -0.45
CA LEU A 7 -32.69 15.85 0.82
C LEU A 7 -32.30 14.81 1.87
N LEU A 8 -32.88 13.61 1.85
CA LEU A 8 -32.54 12.53 2.77
C LEU A 8 -31.17 11.90 2.45
N LEU A 9 -30.80 11.81 1.16
CA LEU A 9 -29.48 11.30 0.75
C LEU A 9 -28.34 12.23 1.16
N ALA A 10 -28.59 13.54 1.29
CA ALA A 10 -27.59 14.52 1.74
C ALA A 10 -27.22 14.41 3.23
N ILE A 11 -27.99 13.66 4.03
CA ILE A 11 -27.81 13.52 5.48
C ILE A 11 -27.10 12.19 5.83
N LEU A 12 -26.85 11.33 4.84
CA LEU A 12 -26.09 10.09 5.07
C LEU A 12 -24.63 10.45 5.38
N PRO A 13 -24.12 10.12 6.58
CA PRO A 13 -22.72 10.34 6.89
C PRO A 13 -21.86 9.43 6.02
N VAL A 14 -21.17 10.02 5.03
CA VAL A 14 -20.18 9.34 4.19
C VAL A 14 -18.90 9.18 5.00
N THR A 15 -18.93 8.31 6.01
CA THR A 15 -17.75 7.98 6.81
C THR A 15 -17.04 6.78 6.18
N ALA A 16 -16.02 7.06 5.38
CA ALA A 16 -15.11 6.03 4.89
C ALA A 16 -14.06 5.74 5.99
N TYR A 17 -14.21 4.62 6.69
CA TYR A 17 -13.24 4.17 7.68
C TYR A 17 -12.11 3.39 6.99
N ALA A 18 -11.11 4.12 6.50
CA ALA A 18 -9.83 3.55 6.10
C ALA A 18 -8.92 3.43 7.33
N TYR A 19 -8.22 2.31 7.50
CA TYR A 19 -7.18 2.24 8.51
C TYR A 19 -5.99 3.14 8.11
N PRO A 20 -5.32 3.81 9.06
CA PRO A 20 -4.14 4.62 8.76
C PRO A 20 -2.99 3.77 8.22
N ILE A 21 -2.32 4.26 7.18
CA ILE A 21 -1.17 3.60 6.54
C ILE A 21 0.04 4.54 6.60
N ASP A 22 1.11 4.09 7.24
CA ASP A 22 2.41 4.78 7.25
C ASP A 22 3.40 4.02 6.37
N VAL A 23 4.11 4.73 5.50
CA VAL A 23 5.15 4.15 4.64
C VAL A 23 6.50 4.78 4.94
N GLU A 24 7.45 3.95 5.37
CA GLU A 24 8.85 4.30 5.53
C GLU A 24 9.61 3.89 4.27
N LYS A 25 10.35 4.84 3.67
CA LYS A 25 11.03 4.68 2.38
C LYS A 25 12.54 4.58 2.60
N GLN A 26 13.17 3.57 2.01
CA GLN A 26 14.62 3.45 1.98
C GLN A 26 15.10 3.10 0.57
N TYR A 27 15.44 4.12 -0.21
CA TYR A 27 15.83 3.94 -1.61
C TYR A 27 17.33 4.16 -1.79
N GLN A 28 17.95 3.29 -2.57
CA GLN A 28 19.36 3.37 -2.94
C GLN A 28 19.44 3.52 -4.45
N GLY A 29 19.65 4.72 -4.97
CA GLY A 29 19.93 4.94 -6.40
C GLY A 29 18.82 4.53 -7.39
N VAL A 30 17.58 4.34 -6.94
CA VAL A 30 16.43 3.97 -7.78
C VAL A 30 15.30 4.99 -7.69
N ARG A 31 14.59 5.19 -8.80
CA ARG A 31 13.43 6.10 -8.89
C ARG A 31 12.15 5.29 -8.75
N VAL A 32 11.68 5.10 -7.52
CA VAL A 32 10.49 4.29 -7.21
C VAL A 32 9.45 5.15 -6.48
N ASP A 33 8.19 4.98 -6.86
CA ASP A 33 7.05 5.52 -6.13
C ASP A 33 6.08 4.41 -5.71
N TYR A 34 5.10 4.76 -4.90
CA TYR A 34 4.09 3.82 -4.46
C TYR A 34 2.70 4.42 -4.29
N VAL A 35 1.70 3.55 -4.34
CA VAL A 35 0.33 3.84 -3.93
C VAL A 35 -0.11 2.76 -2.95
N THR A 36 -0.64 3.15 -1.80
CA THR A 36 -1.15 2.22 -0.79
C THR A 36 -2.65 2.05 -0.93
N HIS A 37 -3.15 0.85 -0.62
CA HIS A 37 -4.57 0.53 -0.76
C HIS A 37 -5.10 -0.18 0.50
N ASP A 38 -6.28 0.23 0.96
CA ASP A 38 -7.03 -0.38 2.05
C ASP A 38 -8.07 -1.39 1.51
N VAL A 39 -7.60 -2.38 0.76
CA VAL A 39 -8.46 -3.31 -0.01
C VAL A 39 -9.38 -4.18 0.86
N TYR A 40 -8.94 -4.53 2.07
CA TYR A 40 -9.73 -5.32 3.02
C TYR A 40 -9.21 -5.15 4.44
N HIS A 41 -10.04 -5.44 5.43
CA HIS A 41 -9.77 -5.13 6.83
C HIS A 41 -8.56 -5.87 7.42
N ASP A 42 -8.14 -7.01 6.88
CA ASP A 42 -6.99 -7.81 7.36
C ASP A 42 -5.82 -7.87 6.34
N THR A 43 -5.89 -7.08 5.27
CA THR A 43 -4.97 -7.20 4.13
C THR A 43 -4.34 -5.85 3.82
N GLY A 44 -3.02 -5.78 3.95
CA GLY A 44 -2.23 -4.63 3.52
C GLY A 44 -1.84 -4.78 2.06
N SER A 45 -1.95 -3.69 1.28
CA SER A 45 -1.63 -3.68 -0.14
C SER A 45 -0.91 -2.40 -0.56
N ILE A 46 0.03 -2.54 -1.48
CA ILE A 46 0.81 -1.44 -2.05
C ILE A 46 1.16 -1.76 -3.51
N THR A 47 0.89 -0.83 -4.40
CA THR A 47 1.44 -0.82 -5.76
C THR A 47 2.77 -0.08 -5.72
N VAL A 48 3.81 -0.69 -6.24
CA VAL A 48 5.16 -0.10 -6.33
C VAL A 48 5.49 0.09 -7.81
N THR A 49 5.84 1.31 -8.20
CA THR A 49 6.16 1.68 -9.58
C THR A 49 7.61 2.11 -9.69
N ASN A 50 8.36 1.48 -10.59
CA ASN A 50 9.72 1.87 -10.92
C ASN A 50 9.70 2.80 -12.14
N TYR A 51 9.95 4.09 -11.90
CA TYR A 51 10.08 5.11 -12.95
C TYR A 51 11.52 5.27 -13.44
N GLY A 52 12.46 4.49 -12.90
CA GLY A 52 13.86 4.47 -13.29
C GLY A 52 14.12 3.76 -14.61
N ASP A 53 15.37 3.87 -15.05
CA ASP A 53 15.87 3.27 -16.30
C ASP A 53 16.59 1.93 -16.04
N VAL A 54 16.66 1.51 -14.77
CA VAL A 54 17.26 0.25 -14.32
C VAL A 54 16.23 -0.55 -13.53
N ASP A 55 16.34 -1.87 -13.60
CA ASP A 55 15.51 -2.78 -12.80
C ASP A 55 15.81 -2.58 -11.31
N ALA A 56 14.76 -2.67 -10.47
CA ALA A 56 14.85 -2.51 -9.03
C ALA A 56 14.52 -3.83 -8.32
N LYS A 57 15.26 -4.17 -7.27
CA LYS A 57 14.89 -5.20 -6.30
C LYS A 57 14.37 -4.51 -5.04
N CYS A 58 13.15 -4.84 -4.65
CA CYS A 58 12.45 -4.21 -3.54
C CYS A 58 12.06 -5.25 -2.47
N SER A 59 12.12 -4.81 -1.21
CA SER A 59 11.64 -5.51 -0.03
C SER A 59 10.51 -4.70 0.59
N VAL A 60 9.32 -5.29 0.65
CA VAL A 60 8.12 -4.69 1.22
C VAL A 60 7.79 -5.42 2.51
N MET A 61 8.02 -4.78 3.66
CA MET A 61 7.71 -5.34 4.97
C MET A 61 6.45 -4.71 5.54
N PHE A 62 5.38 -5.51 5.65
CA PHE A 62 4.11 -5.11 6.23
C PHE A 62 4.06 -5.45 7.72
N THR A 63 3.62 -4.51 8.55
CA THR A 63 3.47 -4.70 10.01
C THR A 63 2.08 -4.24 10.46
N ASN A 64 1.33 -5.15 11.11
CA ASN A 64 0.05 -4.87 11.74
C ASN A 64 0.19 -4.96 13.27
N GLY A 65 0.30 -3.83 13.96
CA GLY A 65 0.33 -3.79 15.43
C GLY A 65 1.37 -4.75 16.04
N PRO A 66 0.99 -5.60 17.02
CA PRO A 66 1.89 -6.59 17.64
C PRO A 66 2.05 -7.90 16.84
N GLU A 67 1.43 -8.03 15.66
CA GLU A 67 1.66 -9.21 14.81
C GLU A 67 3.08 -9.21 14.24
N ALA A 68 3.62 -10.41 14.01
CA ALA A 68 4.92 -10.57 13.37
C ALA A 68 4.92 -9.92 11.97
N PRO A 69 5.95 -9.11 11.63
CA PRO A 69 6.05 -8.50 10.31
C PRO A 69 6.11 -9.54 9.19
N ARG A 70 5.53 -9.20 8.03
CA ARG A 70 5.53 -10.05 6.83
C ARG A 70 6.27 -9.34 5.71
N THR A 71 7.35 -9.93 5.23
CA THR A 71 8.18 -9.35 4.16
C THR A 71 7.91 -10.05 2.83
N ARG A 72 7.76 -9.26 1.77
CA ARG A 72 7.65 -9.70 0.38
C ARG A 72 8.80 -9.09 -0.43
N HIS A 73 9.50 -9.93 -1.18
CA HIS A 73 10.54 -9.49 -2.10
C HIS A 73 10.00 -9.51 -3.52
N VAL A 74 10.25 -8.45 -4.26
CA VAL A 74 9.82 -8.31 -5.66
C VAL A 74 10.92 -7.66 -6.49
N GLN A 75 11.02 -8.06 -7.75
CA GLN A 75 11.82 -7.35 -8.75
C GLN A 75 10.86 -6.60 -9.67
N ILE A 76 11.20 -5.34 -9.97
CA ILE A 76 10.38 -4.43 -10.75
C ILE A 76 11.25 -3.93 -11.90
N GLY A 77 10.90 -4.32 -13.12
CA GLY A 77 11.59 -3.85 -14.31
C GLY A 77 11.51 -2.32 -14.46
N ALA A 78 12.45 -1.74 -15.20
CA ALA A 78 12.41 -0.32 -15.57
C ALA A 78 11.06 0.07 -16.23
N GLY A 79 10.43 1.14 -15.75
CA GLY A 79 9.13 1.60 -16.24
C GLY A 79 7.94 0.68 -15.91
N LYS A 80 8.09 -0.30 -15.00
CA LYS A 80 7.03 -1.25 -14.62
C LYS A 80 6.49 -0.99 -13.22
N SER A 81 5.32 -1.56 -12.96
CA SER A 81 4.68 -1.56 -11.65
C SER A 81 4.37 -2.98 -11.20
N VAL A 82 4.30 -3.20 -9.90
CA VAL A 82 3.87 -4.47 -9.30
C VAL A 82 2.98 -4.20 -8.10
N ASP A 83 1.95 -5.02 -7.94
CA ASP A 83 1.11 -5.03 -6.75
C ASP A 83 1.64 -6.04 -5.73
N VAL A 84 1.80 -5.58 -4.50
CA VAL A 84 2.31 -6.39 -3.39
C VAL A 84 1.30 -6.33 -2.26
N SER A 85 0.88 -7.50 -1.78
CA SER A 85 -0.05 -7.59 -0.66
C SER A 85 0.37 -8.64 0.36
N SER A 86 -0.13 -8.46 1.57
CA SER A 86 0.01 -9.44 2.64
C SER A 86 -1.21 -9.45 3.53
N ARG A 87 -1.71 -10.66 3.79
CA ARG A 87 -2.80 -10.91 4.72
C ARG A 87 -2.27 -11.15 6.14
N PHE A 88 -2.96 -10.60 7.12
CA PHE A 88 -2.72 -10.76 8.55
C PHE A 88 -3.76 -11.70 9.17
N ASN A 89 -3.50 -12.15 10.40
CA ASN A 89 -4.46 -13.01 11.11
C ASN A 89 -5.53 -12.18 11.84
N ARG A 90 -5.30 -10.88 12.06
CA ARG A 90 -6.23 -9.96 12.69
C ARG A 90 -6.51 -8.76 11.79
N SER A 91 -7.60 -8.06 12.05
CA SER A 91 -7.91 -6.79 11.41
C SER A 91 -6.79 -5.77 11.65
N ILE A 92 -6.52 -4.97 10.63
CA ILE A 92 -5.53 -3.91 10.62
C ILE A 92 -6.08 -2.71 11.37
N ILE A 93 -5.40 -2.34 12.45
CA ILE A 93 -5.69 -1.09 13.18
C ILE A 93 -4.84 0.04 12.61
N LYS A 94 -3.56 -0.25 12.32
CA LYS A 94 -2.62 0.67 11.68
C LYS A 94 -1.61 -0.13 10.89
N LEU A 95 -1.55 0.13 9.58
CA LEU A 95 -0.62 -0.54 8.69
C LEU A 95 0.69 0.26 8.64
N ARG A 96 1.81 -0.40 8.93
CA ARG A 96 3.14 0.17 8.67
C ARG A 96 3.83 -0.64 7.59
N ILE A 97 4.31 0.05 6.56
CA ILE A 97 5.04 -0.56 5.45
C ILE A 97 6.45 0.02 5.45
N ARG A 98 7.46 -0.85 5.46
CA ARG A 98 8.81 -0.46 5.06
C ARG A 98 9.05 -0.89 3.63
N LEU A 99 9.33 0.09 2.76
CA LEU A 99 9.66 -0.13 1.36
C LEU A 99 11.14 0.20 1.15
N ALA A 100 11.94 -0.85 1.03
CA ALA A 100 13.36 -0.74 0.73
C ALA A 100 13.60 -1.17 -0.72
N CYS A 101 14.25 -0.34 -1.53
CA CYS A 101 14.53 -0.64 -2.93
C CYS A 101 15.96 -0.24 -3.30
N GLN A 102 16.59 -1.04 -4.16
CA GLN A 102 17.93 -0.84 -4.69
C GLN A 102 18.02 -1.40 -6.12
N PRO A 103 19.07 -1.10 -6.91
CA PRO A 103 19.20 -1.62 -8.26
C PRO A 103 19.31 -3.15 -8.24
N ALA A 104 18.69 -3.81 -9.21
CA ALA A 104 18.71 -5.27 -9.32
C ALA A 104 20.07 -5.81 -9.80
N ARG A 105 20.84 -4.97 -10.51
CA ARG A 105 22.18 -5.26 -11.01
C ARG A 105 23.17 -4.26 -10.40
N GLU A 106 24.25 -4.77 -9.84
CA GLU A 106 25.43 -3.99 -9.44
C GLU A 106 26.37 -3.83 -10.64
#